data_AF-A0A2W2BHZ4-F1
#
_entry.id   AF-A0A2W2BHZ4-F1
#
_cell.length_a   1.000
_cell.length_b   1.000
_cell.length_c   1.000
_cell.angle_alpha   90.00
_cell.angle_beta   90.00
_cell.angle_gamma   90.00
#
_symmetry.space_group_name_H-M   'P 1'
#
loop_
_entity.id
_entity.type
_entity.pdbx_description
1 polymer ?
#
loop_
_entity_poly.entity_id
_entity_poly.type
_entity_poly.pdbx_seq_one_letter_code
_entity_poly.pdbx_strand_id
1 'polypeptide(L)'
;MLRSAAVTLLALVTLAACSDDPASDAEGDRGEAGTLELVSAEIEAEPPGDVAEGTRYVVTVNLTPGVEWSDGTPLTAQDFLGQYDILWAQQAGLWESLTDVRATSETQLVFEASELSMNVMRQILRSNQTAASSQFGDIYTRLNQLRTSGADPAGPEVAAVLEELDAMAPTDPVAYGPFVIDPSSVTAQQMRMVKNDGGFNADKIGFDRVDVAWGQTQQTVPLILQDELDYTTDALTPSDVQAVEAKPNIELIRTPLGTGTGLWFNESIKPFDDKRFRQAVALVIDRERNAKVSLGDAGKPIEHMAGFSDTYVGDWLSEDVVAALNPYERDEAEATRLLEEAGLVKDGDTWTYDGEPLAFEITAPTDFPDFLASGKDVSAQLNEFGFQTQVRGIPAANRPDTILQGRYEAILDFSLVSAPEHPATSLDWNMAAGFFGTNNPESEGSKGLNWPWQQQAPDGTEVYIPDLLAEAVAGLDEEPQQAAVETLAQIFNDQLPVIPIFERWTTDPIAHGPRVTGWLASDHPVYENNQANDPYVAMQLLGGVLRPAEGADGSFHTSAAYAQPPNFSWNYYAGNSMYNTLTTPSYHATLPPLMWWSNAIDAWVACVAESYSVAEVG
;
A
#
# COMPACT_ATOMS: atom_id res chain seq x y z
N MET A 1 -20.76 -43.79 -16.81
CA MET A 1 -22.03 -43.58 -17.54
C MET A 1 -22.90 -42.73 -16.62
N LEU A 2 -23.31 -41.49 -16.89
CA LEU A 2 -23.40 -40.65 -18.07
C LEU A 2 -22.73 -39.28 -17.80
N ARG A 3 -22.17 -38.69 -18.86
CA ARG A 3 -21.67 -37.32 -18.96
C ARG A 3 -22.86 -36.33 -19.03
N SER A 4 -22.70 -35.13 -18.46
CA SER A 4 -23.34 -33.92 -18.98
C SER A 4 -22.32 -32.80 -18.99
N ALA A 5 -22.12 -32.26 -20.18
CA ALA A 5 -21.32 -31.08 -20.47
C ALA A 5 -22.11 -29.83 -20.05
N ALA A 6 -21.42 -28.87 -19.44
CA ALA A 6 -21.85 -27.49 -19.42
C ALA A 6 -20.72 -26.68 -20.08
N VAL A 7 -21.11 -25.98 -21.14
CA VAL A 7 -20.29 -25.10 -21.97
C VAL A 7 -20.38 -23.72 -21.31
N THR A 8 -19.27 -23.16 -20.84
CA THR A 8 -19.22 -21.77 -20.40
C THR A 8 -18.83 -20.89 -21.58
N LEU A 9 -19.73 -19.99 -21.95
CA LEU A 9 -19.64 -19.07 -23.07
C LEU A 9 -18.88 -17.82 -22.62
N LEU A 10 -17.78 -17.49 -23.30
CA LEU A 10 -17.03 -16.24 -23.14
C LEU A 10 -17.94 -15.06 -23.53
N ALA A 11 -18.23 -14.16 -22.60
CA ALA A 11 -18.96 -12.91 -22.88
C ALA A 11 -17.94 -11.77 -23.08
N LEU A 12 -17.62 -11.46 -24.34
CA LEU A 12 -17.02 -10.16 -24.69
C LEU A 12 -18.09 -9.08 -24.51
N VAL A 13 -17.91 -8.18 -23.54
CA VAL A 13 -18.69 -6.95 -23.43
C VAL A 13 -18.06 -5.91 -24.36
N THR A 14 -18.68 -5.66 -25.51
CA THR A 14 -18.42 -4.49 -26.34
C THR A 14 -19.58 -3.52 -26.14
N LEU A 15 -19.35 -2.46 -25.36
CA LEU A 15 -20.31 -1.37 -25.17
C LEU A 15 -20.14 -0.33 -26.28
N ALA A 16 -21.08 -0.33 -27.23
CA ALA A 16 -21.24 0.74 -28.21
C ALA A 16 -22.11 1.86 -27.58
N ALA A 17 -21.53 3.04 -27.43
CA ALA A 17 -22.24 4.24 -26.99
C ALA A 17 -23.10 4.84 -28.11
N CYS A 18 -24.34 5.23 -27.79
CA CYS A 18 -25.17 6.13 -28.61
C CYS A 18 -26.04 7.04 -27.70
N SER A 19 -25.76 8.36 -27.78
CA SER A 19 -26.68 9.53 -27.89
C SER A 19 -27.81 9.71 -26.85
N ASP A 20 -28.14 10.87 -26.27
CA ASP A 20 -27.84 12.31 -26.47
C ASP A 20 -28.26 13.05 -25.18
N ASP A 21 -27.50 14.03 -24.69
CA ASP A 21 -28.06 15.22 -24.00
C ASP A 21 -27.12 16.43 -24.20
N PRO A 22 -27.63 17.65 -24.49
CA PRO A 22 -26.83 18.73 -25.04
C PRO A 22 -26.38 19.73 -23.95
N ALA A 23 -25.09 19.73 -23.65
CA ALA A 23 -24.41 20.87 -23.04
C ALA A 23 -22.98 20.99 -23.58
N SER A 24 -22.88 21.63 -24.75
CA SER A 24 -21.66 22.10 -25.41
C SER A 24 -21.17 23.39 -24.70
N ASP A 25 -19.91 23.83 -24.68
CA ASP A 25 -18.72 23.60 -25.50
C ASP A 25 -17.47 23.92 -24.66
N ALA A 26 -16.64 22.91 -24.35
CA ALA A 26 -15.24 23.09 -23.93
C ALA A 26 -14.43 21.81 -24.13
N GLU A 27 -14.61 21.11 -25.26
CA GLU A 27 -13.74 19.99 -25.64
C GLU A 27 -12.63 20.51 -26.54
N GLY A 28 -11.51 20.89 -25.93
CA GLY A 28 -10.23 20.94 -26.62
C GLY A 28 -9.72 19.52 -26.81
N ASP A 29 -9.47 19.15 -28.06
CA ASP A 29 -8.73 17.97 -28.57
C ASP A 29 -8.23 16.97 -27.51
N ARG A 30 -9.15 16.22 -26.90
CA ARG A 30 -8.83 15.02 -26.10
C ARG A 30 -8.63 13.91 -27.12
N GLY A 31 -7.37 13.57 -27.42
CA GLY A 31 -7.03 12.50 -28.37
C GLY A 31 -7.75 11.18 -28.07
N GLU A 32 -7.80 10.25 -29.05
CA GLU A 32 -8.45 8.94 -28.87
C GLU A 32 -8.00 8.26 -27.57
N ALA A 33 -8.96 7.86 -26.73
CA ALA A 33 -8.69 7.10 -25.52
C ALA A 33 -7.99 5.77 -25.88
N GLY A 34 -6.93 5.42 -25.14
CA GLY A 34 -6.26 4.14 -25.32
C GLY A 34 -7.13 2.96 -24.84
N THR A 35 -6.62 1.73 -24.99
CA THR A 35 -7.30 0.51 -24.53
C THR A 35 -6.37 -0.29 -23.63
N LEU A 36 -6.84 -0.67 -22.44
CA LEU A 36 -6.17 -1.60 -21.53
C LEU A 36 -7.12 -2.74 -21.19
N GLU A 37 -6.89 -3.92 -21.75
CA GLU A 37 -7.70 -5.08 -21.41
C GLU A 37 -7.23 -5.68 -20.07
N LEU A 38 -8.16 -5.78 -19.12
CA LEU A 38 -7.96 -6.46 -17.83
C LEU A 38 -8.45 -7.90 -17.99
N VAL A 39 -7.52 -8.85 -18.05
CA VAL A 39 -7.80 -10.27 -18.24
C VAL A 39 -6.95 -11.07 -17.26
N SER A 40 -7.58 -12.04 -16.59
CA SER A 40 -6.87 -12.94 -15.69
C SER A 40 -5.73 -13.65 -16.43
N ALA A 41 -4.55 -13.64 -15.82
CA ALA A 41 -3.37 -14.37 -16.26
C ALA A 41 -3.35 -15.82 -15.73
N GLU A 42 -4.39 -16.24 -15.02
CA GLU A 42 -4.49 -17.60 -14.50
C GLU A 42 -4.73 -18.60 -15.62
N ILE A 43 -3.94 -19.67 -15.62
CA ILE A 43 -4.09 -20.80 -16.52
C ILE A 43 -4.29 -22.08 -15.71
N GLU A 44 -4.84 -23.10 -16.38
CA GLU A 44 -5.01 -24.42 -15.76
C GLU A 44 -3.65 -24.98 -15.33
N ALA A 45 -3.54 -25.39 -14.07
CA ALA A 45 -2.31 -25.94 -13.53
C ALA A 45 -2.06 -27.36 -14.06
N GLU A 46 -0.80 -27.66 -14.38
CA GLU A 46 -0.39 -29.05 -14.58
C GLU A 46 -0.37 -29.79 -13.23
N PRO A 47 -0.67 -31.10 -13.20
CA PRO A 47 -0.56 -31.88 -11.97
C PRO A 47 0.85 -31.76 -11.38
N PRO A 48 0.98 -31.42 -10.08
CA PRO A 48 2.28 -31.23 -9.47
C PRO A 48 3.08 -32.53 -9.52
N GLY A 49 4.37 -32.42 -9.84
CA GLY A 49 5.33 -33.53 -9.85
C GLY A 49 5.75 -33.95 -8.44
N ASP A 50 7.01 -34.38 -8.30
CA ASP A 50 7.60 -34.57 -6.97
C ASP A 50 7.77 -33.20 -6.29
N VAL A 51 7.14 -33.04 -5.13
CA VAL A 51 7.19 -31.81 -4.31
C VAL A 51 7.96 -32.05 -3.00
N ALA A 52 8.43 -30.97 -2.37
CA ALA A 52 9.04 -30.98 -1.07
C ALA A 52 8.10 -31.51 0.02
N GLU A 53 8.67 -32.02 1.11
CA GLU A 53 7.90 -32.51 2.24
C GLU A 53 7.13 -31.35 2.89
N GLY A 54 5.82 -31.55 3.13
CA GLY A 54 4.95 -30.54 3.72
C GLY A 54 4.29 -29.59 2.72
N THR A 55 4.66 -29.65 1.43
CA THR A 55 4.01 -28.88 0.37
C THR A 55 2.54 -29.29 0.21
N ARG A 56 1.64 -28.30 0.21
CA ARG A 56 0.21 -28.44 -0.11
C ARG A 56 -0.20 -27.67 -1.35
N TYR A 57 0.53 -26.64 -1.72
CA TYR A 57 0.22 -25.81 -2.89
C TYR A 57 1.47 -25.64 -3.76
N VAL A 58 1.26 -25.62 -5.07
CA VAL A 58 2.29 -25.31 -6.06
C VAL A 58 1.80 -24.15 -6.91
N VAL A 59 2.53 -23.03 -6.88
CA VAL A 59 2.29 -21.87 -7.73
C VAL A 59 3.36 -21.83 -8.81
N THR A 60 2.95 -21.92 -10.08
CA THR A 60 3.86 -21.80 -11.23
C THR A 60 3.68 -20.45 -11.87
N VAL A 61 4.79 -19.76 -12.16
CA VAL A 61 4.81 -18.43 -12.79
C VAL A 61 5.67 -18.48 -14.05
N ASN A 62 5.11 -18.02 -15.18
CA ASN A 62 5.79 -18.01 -16.47
C ASN A 62 6.13 -16.57 -16.88
N LEU A 63 7.42 -16.27 -17.03
CA LEU A 63 7.95 -14.99 -17.46
C LEU A 63 7.78 -14.79 -18.98
N THR A 64 7.59 -13.53 -19.37
CA THR A 64 7.67 -13.12 -20.78
C THR A 64 9.09 -13.35 -21.28
N PRO A 65 9.31 -14.13 -22.35
CA PRO A 65 10.64 -14.39 -22.88
C PRO A 65 11.23 -13.16 -23.57
N GLY A 66 12.56 -13.05 -23.56
CA GLY A 66 13.30 -12.06 -24.34
C GLY A 66 13.40 -10.66 -23.73
N VAL A 67 13.00 -10.50 -22.47
CA VAL A 67 13.26 -9.27 -21.70
C VAL A 67 14.74 -9.23 -21.29
N GLU A 68 15.36 -8.07 -21.39
CA GLU A 68 16.75 -7.81 -21.01
C GLU A 68 16.81 -6.74 -19.92
N TRP A 69 17.78 -6.90 -19.01
CA TRP A 69 18.25 -5.85 -18.15
C TRP A 69 18.92 -4.75 -18.98
N SER A 70 18.97 -3.53 -18.43
CA SER A 70 19.55 -2.36 -19.09
C SER A 70 21.07 -2.45 -19.33
N ASP A 71 21.73 -3.45 -18.76
CA ASP A 71 23.13 -3.79 -19.05
C ASP A 71 23.29 -4.79 -20.22
N GLY A 72 22.19 -5.21 -20.83
CA GLY A 72 22.12 -6.16 -21.95
C GLY A 72 22.13 -7.62 -21.55
N THR A 73 22.07 -7.95 -20.26
CA THR A 73 21.92 -9.35 -19.81
C THR A 73 20.44 -9.80 -19.84
N PRO A 74 20.14 -11.07 -20.18
CA PRO A 74 18.76 -11.56 -20.16
C PRO A 74 18.16 -11.52 -18.76
N LEU A 75 16.90 -11.11 -18.64
CA LEU A 75 16.10 -11.31 -17.43
C LEU A 75 15.62 -12.76 -17.39
N THR A 76 15.88 -13.46 -16.29
CA THR A 76 15.54 -14.89 -16.14
C THR A 76 14.87 -15.18 -14.81
N ALA A 77 14.22 -16.35 -14.72
CA ALA A 77 13.69 -16.90 -13.48
C ALA A 77 14.76 -17.04 -12.39
N GLN A 78 16.04 -17.18 -12.76
CA GLN A 78 17.13 -17.27 -11.79
C GLN A 78 17.34 -15.97 -11.01
N ASP A 79 17.09 -14.81 -11.63
CA ASP A 79 17.19 -13.51 -10.95
C ASP A 79 16.15 -13.42 -9.84
N PHE A 80 14.90 -13.78 -10.15
CA PHE A 80 13.81 -13.80 -9.17
C PHE A 80 14.02 -14.86 -8.09
N LEU A 81 14.51 -16.06 -8.43
CA LEU A 81 14.89 -17.07 -7.43
C LEU A 81 15.92 -16.51 -6.44
N GLY A 82 16.93 -15.78 -6.93
CA GLY A 82 17.92 -15.12 -6.09
C GLY A 82 17.30 -14.15 -5.07
N GLN A 83 16.23 -13.45 -5.45
CA GLN A 83 15.48 -12.61 -4.51
C GLN A 83 14.82 -13.42 -3.38
N TYR A 84 14.19 -14.54 -3.70
CA TYR A 84 13.59 -15.40 -2.68
C TYR A 84 14.63 -16.08 -1.79
N ASP A 85 15.81 -16.39 -2.33
CA ASP A 85 16.95 -16.88 -1.54
C ASP A 85 17.47 -15.81 -0.55
N ILE A 86 17.42 -14.53 -0.92
CA ILE A 86 17.69 -13.41 0.02
C ILE A 86 16.61 -13.31 1.09
N LEU A 87 15.33 -13.38 0.71
CA LEU A 87 14.23 -13.35 1.68
C LEU A 87 14.32 -14.51 2.68
N TRP A 88 14.76 -15.68 2.23
CA TRP A 88 15.04 -16.83 3.09
C TRP A 88 16.16 -16.54 4.08
N ALA A 89 17.28 -16.01 3.57
CA ALA A 89 18.43 -15.65 4.40
C ALA A 89 18.08 -14.57 5.44
N GLN A 90 17.18 -13.65 5.09
CA GLN A 90 16.66 -12.61 5.96
C GLN A 90 15.56 -13.10 6.93
N GLN A 91 15.16 -14.37 6.85
CA GLN A 91 14.08 -14.94 7.65
C GLN A 91 12.76 -14.17 7.48
N ALA A 92 12.47 -13.74 6.24
CA ALA A 92 11.22 -13.08 5.93
C ALA A 92 10.03 -14.02 6.22
N GLY A 93 8.96 -13.49 6.82
CA GLY A 93 7.80 -14.29 7.25
C GLY A 93 7.12 -15.09 6.12
N LEU A 94 7.32 -14.70 4.85
CA LEU A 94 6.90 -15.49 3.69
C LEU A 94 7.40 -16.94 3.72
N TRP A 95 8.62 -17.16 4.26
CA TRP A 95 9.22 -18.49 4.37
C TRP A 95 8.64 -19.36 5.50
N GLU A 96 7.70 -18.84 6.29
CA GLU A 96 6.87 -19.66 7.18
C GLU A 96 5.86 -20.49 6.38
N SER A 97 5.38 -19.95 5.25
CA SER A 97 4.45 -20.63 4.35
C SER A 97 5.16 -21.35 3.19
N LEU A 98 6.28 -20.82 2.68
CA LEU A 98 7.03 -21.46 1.57
C LEU A 98 7.82 -22.69 2.04
N THR A 99 7.70 -23.78 1.29
CA THR A 99 8.50 -25.00 1.47
C THR A 99 9.67 -25.07 0.50
N ASP A 100 9.51 -24.55 -0.72
CA ASP A 100 10.58 -24.45 -1.71
C ASP A 100 10.30 -23.39 -2.79
N VAL A 101 11.35 -22.91 -3.45
CA VAL A 101 11.27 -22.07 -4.65
C VAL A 101 12.35 -22.52 -5.63
N ARG A 102 11.97 -22.71 -6.89
CA ARG A 102 12.85 -23.21 -7.95
C ARG A 102 12.66 -22.42 -9.24
N ALA A 103 13.74 -22.23 -9.98
CA ALA A 103 13.69 -21.87 -11.39
C ALA A 103 13.82 -23.17 -12.21
N THR A 104 12.76 -23.58 -12.91
CA THR A 104 12.72 -24.85 -13.68
C THR A 104 13.16 -24.66 -15.14
N SER A 105 13.18 -23.42 -15.61
CA SER A 105 13.74 -23.01 -16.90
C SER A 105 14.19 -21.55 -16.84
N GLU A 106 14.67 -20.98 -17.95
CA GLU A 106 15.00 -19.54 -18.03
C GLU A 106 13.80 -18.62 -17.74
N THR A 107 12.57 -19.10 -17.97
CA THR A 107 11.34 -18.28 -17.87
C THR A 107 10.29 -18.88 -16.93
N GLN A 108 10.62 -19.87 -16.12
CA GLN A 108 9.64 -20.49 -15.23
C GLN A 108 10.14 -20.57 -13.79
N LEU A 109 9.33 -20.00 -12.88
CA LEU A 109 9.46 -20.12 -11.43
C LEU A 109 8.38 -21.07 -10.91
N VAL A 110 8.74 -21.90 -9.95
CA VAL A 110 7.83 -22.77 -9.22
C VAL A 110 8.02 -22.51 -7.73
N PHE A 111 6.95 -22.11 -7.08
CA PHE A 111 6.83 -21.92 -5.64
C PHE A 111 6.06 -23.09 -5.07
N GLU A 112 6.56 -23.64 -3.98
CA GLU A 112 5.90 -24.66 -3.21
C GLU A 112 5.60 -24.09 -1.82
N ALA A 113 4.38 -24.30 -1.33
CA ALA A 113 3.93 -23.76 -0.06
C ALA A 113 3.13 -24.77 0.75
N SER A 114 3.25 -24.72 2.07
CA SER A 114 2.46 -25.53 3.02
C SER A 114 1.05 -24.96 3.21
N GLU A 115 0.88 -23.68 2.94
CA GLU A 115 -0.36 -22.93 3.00
C GLU A 115 -0.33 -21.79 1.97
N LEU A 116 -1.50 -21.32 1.58
CA LEU A 116 -1.62 -20.25 0.60
C LEU A 116 -2.74 -19.31 1.03
N SER A 117 -2.45 -18.01 1.02
CA SER A 117 -3.40 -16.92 1.25
C SER A 117 -3.24 -15.85 0.19
N MET A 118 -4.19 -14.92 0.08
CA MET A 118 -4.06 -13.79 -0.86
C MET A 118 -2.81 -12.95 -0.56
N ASN A 119 -2.40 -12.84 0.71
CA ASN A 119 -1.15 -12.17 1.08
C ASN A 119 0.09 -12.94 0.60
N VAL A 120 0.12 -14.26 0.75
CA VAL A 120 1.22 -15.09 0.21
C VAL A 120 1.26 -14.99 -1.31
N MET A 121 0.10 -15.08 -1.97
CA MET A 121 -0.02 -14.87 -3.43
C MET A 121 0.48 -13.49 -3.84
N ARG A 122 0.16 -12.43 -3.10
CA ARG A 122 0.65 -11.08 -3.37
C ARG A 122 2.17 -10.99 -3.26
N GLN A 123 2.78 -11.58 -2.23
CA GLN A 123 4.23 -11.61 -2.07
C GLN A 123 4.95 -12.45 -3.16
N ILE A 124 4.26 -13.43 -3.74
CA ILE A 124 4.76 -14.20 -4.89
C ILE A 124 4.60 -13.40 -6.19
N LEU A 125 3.38 -12.95 -6.50
CA LEU A 125 3.00 -12.45 -7.83
C LEU A 125 3.19 -10.94 -8.05
N ARG A 126 3.27 -10.11 -6.99
CA ARG A 126 3.65 -8.68 -7.10
C ARG A 126 5.15 -8.45 -7.09
N SER A 127 5.96 -9.51 -6.98
CA SER A 127 7.40 -9.36 -6.78
C SER A 127 8.03 -8.51 -7.88
N ASN A 128 8.68 -7.43 -7.47
CA ASN A 128 9.48 -6.53 -8.31
C ASN A 128 10.83 -6.19 -7.65
N GLN A 129 11.15 -6.83 -6.53
CA GLN A 129 12.31 -6.52 -5.71
C GLN A 129 13.56 -7.31 -6.11
N THR A 130 13.76 -7.52 -7.40
CA THR A 130 14.84 -8.33 -7.95
C THR A 130 15.93 -7.44 -8.53
N ALA A 131 17.18 -7.88 -8.43
CA ALA A 131 18.34 -7.22 -9.04
C ALA A 131 19.03 -8.14 -10.05
N ALA A 132 19.84 -7.56 -10.95
CA ALA A 132 20.46 -8.32 -12.04
C ALA A 132 21.52 -9.29 -11.52
N SER A 133 21.50 -10.54 -12.01
CA SER A 133 22.57 -11.51 -11.72
C SER A 133 23.96 -11.05 -12.19
N SER A 134 24.04 -10.11 -13.14
CA SER A 134 25.31 -9.46 -13.53
C SER A 134 25.98 -8.71 -12.38
N GLN A 135 25.19 -8.20 -11.43
CA GLN A 135 25.65 -7.51 -10.24
C GLN A 135 25.68 -8.42 -9.02
N PHE A 136 24.66 -9.28 -8.83
CA PHE A 136 24.42 -10.03 -7.59
C PHE A 136 24.50 -11.56 -7.71
N GLY A 137 24.83 -12.10 -8.89
CA GLY A 137 24.73 -13.53 -9.18
C GLY A 137 25.59 -14.45 -8.29
N ASP A 138 26.74 -13.97 -7.82
CA ASP A 138 27.59 -14.70 -6.87
C ASP A 138 26.90 -14.85 -5.49
N ILE A 139 26.20 -13.81 -5.04
CA ILE A 139 25.41 -13.85 -3.80
C ILE A 139 24.24 -14.80 -3.97
N TYR A 140 23.47 -14.66 -5.05
CA TYR A 140 22.33 -15.54 -5.36
C TYR A 140 22.77 -17.01 -5.39
N THR A 141 23.86 -17.33 -6.09
CA THR A 141 24.38 -18.70 -6.18
C THR A 141 24.74 -19.27 -4.81
N ARG A 142 25.40 -18.47 -3.95
CA ARG A 142 25.82 -18.92 -2.61
C ARG A 142 24.62 -19.13 -1.68
N LEU A 143 23.66 -18.19 -1.67
CA LEU A 143 22.46 -18.32 -0.85
C LEU A 143 21.59 -19.48 -1.32
N ASN A 144 21.46 -19.68 -2.63
CA ASN A 144 20.76 -20.84 -3.17
C ASN A 144 21.38 -22.17 -2.70
N GLN A 145 22.71 -22.30 -2.75
CA GLN A 145 23.42 -23.49 -2.27
C GLN A 145 23.23 -23.71 -0.76
N LEU A 146 23.28 -22.64 0.04
CA LEU A 146 23.05 -22.72 1.48
C LEU A 146 21.62 -23.19 1.78
N ARG A 147 20.62 -22.57 1.15
CA ARG A 147 19.22 -22.96 1.32
C ARG A 147 18.98 -24.42 0.91
N THR A 148 19.39 -24.80 -0.29
CA THR A 148 19.13 -26.14 -0.84
C THR A 148 19.92 -27.26 -0.14
N SER A 149 21.00 -26.92 0.57
CA SER A 149 21.73 -27.88 1.42
C SER A 149 21.17 -28.00 2.84
N GLY A 150 20.13 -27.25 3.18
CA GLY A 150 19.48 -27.25 4.49
C GLY A 150 20.27 -26.51 5.56
N ALA A 151 21.01 -25.46 5.19
CA ALA A 151 21.66 -24.58 6.16
C ALA A 151 20.63 -23.87 7.05
N ASP A 152 21.06 -23.43 8.23
CA ASP A 152 20.26 -22.60 9.12
C ASP A 152 20.31 -21.13 8.62
N PRO A 153 19.17 -20.48 8.29
CA PRO A 153 19.15 -19.08 7.88
C PRO A 153 19.65 -18.13 8.98
N ALA A 154 19.57 -18.50 10.26
CA ALA A 154 20.16 -17.76 11.37
C ALA A 154 21.65 -18.10 11.61
N GLY A 155 22.22 -18.99 10.79
CA GLY A 155 23.57 -19.48 10.91
C GLY A 155 24.65 -18.48 10.47
N PRO A 156 25.90 -18.65 10.96
CA PRO A 156 26.99 -17.72 10.66
C PRO A 156 27.40 -17.67 9.18
N GLU A 157 27.20 -18.76 8.43
CA GLU A 157 27.51 -18.79 6.99
C GLU A 157 26.56 -17.90 6.18
N VAL A 158 25.27 -17.91 6.52
CA VAL A 158 24.24 -17.05 5.90
C VAL A 158 24.47 -15.61 6.31
N ALA A 159 24.72 -15.35 7.60
CA ALA A 159 25.02 -14.01 8.10
C ALA A 159 26.23 -13.37 7.39
N ALA A 160 27.29 -14.15 7.11
CA ALA A 160 28.44 -13.66 6.36
C ALA A 160 28.09 -13.25 4.92
N VAL A 161 27.22 -14.00 4.24
CA VAL A 161 26.76 -13.64 2.88
C VAL A 161 25.89 -12.39 2.90
N LEU A 162 25.04 -12.21 3.93
CA LEU A 162 24.25 -10.99 4.09
C LEU A 162 25.10 -9.75 4.40
N GLU A 163 26.17 -9.90 5.19
CA GLU A 163 27.14 -8.82 5.43
C GLU A 163 27.86 -8.43 4.12
N GLU A 164 28.25 -9.42 3.31
CA GLU A 164 28.80 -9.17 1.98
C GLU A 164 27.81 -8.46 1.06
N LEU A 165 26.54 -8.86 1.06
CA LEU A 165 25.45 -8.25 0.30
C LEU A 165 25.25 -6.77 0.65
N ASP A 166 25.19 -6.43 1.94
CA ASP A 166 25.05 -5.04 2.41
C ASP A 166 26.27 -4.19 2.01
N ALA A 167 27.47 -4.78 2.07
CA ALA A 167 28.72 -4.12 1.71
C ALA A 167 28.92 -3.91 0.20
N MET A 168 28.10 -4.50 -0.66
CA MET A 168 28.21 -4.31 -2.11
C MET A 168 27.98 -2.85 -2.49
N ALA A 169 28.79 -2.35 -3.44
CA ALA A 169 28.77 -0.96 -3.90
C ALA A 169 28.76 -0.91 -5.43
N PRO A 170 27.69 -1.40 -6.10
CA PRO A 170 27.54 -1.20 -7.53
C PRO A 170 27.54 0.30 -7.85
N THR A 171 28.10 0.65 -9.02
CA THR A 171 28.25 2.05 -9.44
C THR A 171 27.18 2.51 -10.41
N ASP A 172 26.48 1.56 -11.02
CA ASP A 172 25.55 1.80 -12.12
C ASP A 172 24.17 1.25 -11.75
N PRO A 173 23.10 2.02 -12.02
CA PRO A 173 21.75 1.50 -11.92
C PRO A 173 21.49 0.47 -13.02
N VAL A 174 20.75 -0.59 -12.69
CA VAL A 174 20.36 -1.64 -13.63
C VAL A 174 18.88 -1.93 -13.42
N ALA A 175 18.13 -1.99 -14.53
CA ALA A 175 16.69 -2.07 -14.54
C ALA A 175 16.22 -3.02 -15.65
N TYR A 176 15.07 -3.68 -15.50
CA TYR A 176 14.47 -4.52 -16.55
C TYR A 176 13.13 -3.96 -17.05
N GLY A 177 12.66 -2.85 -16.48
CA GLY A 177 11.57 -2.06 -17.06
C GLY A 177 12.01 -1.28 -18.30
N PRO A 178 11.07 -0.58 -18.95
CA PRO A 178 11.35 0.19 -20.15
C PRO A 178 12.21 1.44 -19.91
N PHE A 179 12.48 1.79 -18.65
CA PHE A 179 13.32 2.94 -18.30
C PHE A 179 14.34 2.59 -17.22
N VAL A 180 15.54 3.17 -17.30
CA VAL A 180 16.60 3.07 -16.29
C VAL A 180 17.04 4.48 -15.89
N ILE A 181 17.39 4.69 -14.62
CA ILE A 181 17.89 5.99 -14.15
C ILE A 181 19.21 6.32 -14.88
N ASP A 182 19.34 7.54 -15.40
CA ASP A 182 20.63 8.10 -15.80
C ASP A 182 21.34 8.62 -14.54
N PRO A 183 22.38 7.94 -14.03
CA PRO A 183 23.03 8.32 -12.79
C PRO A 183 23.69 9.71 -12.85
N SER A 184 24.02 10.19 -14.06
CA SER A 184 24.62 11.52 -14.25
C SER A 184 23.62 12.68 -14.15
N SER A 185 22.33 12.35 -14.25
CA SER A 185 21.23 13.32 -14.19
C SER A 185 20.73 13.60 -12.76
N VAL A 186 21.12 12.77 -11.78
CA VAL A 186 20.60 12.84 -10.41
C VAL A 186 21.12 14.10 -9.72
N THR A 187 20.19 15.00 -9.40
CA THR A 187 20.47 16.25 -8.69
C THR A 187 19.54 16.41 -7.50
N ALA A 188 19.68 17.50 -6.76
CA ALA A 188 18.76 17.86 -5.69
C ALA A 188 17.41 18.43 -6.19
N GLN A 189 17.21 18.54 -7.51
CA GLN A 189 15.98 19.11 -8.10
C GLN A 189 15.26 18.12 -9.03
N GLN A 190 16.00 17.24 -9.68
CA GLN A 190 15.45 16.29 -10.65
C GLN A 190 16.41 15.12 -10.90
N MET A 191 15.85 14.04 -11.45
CA MET A 191 16.56 12.97 -12.12
C MET A 191 15.85 12.63 -13.43
N ARG A 192 16.57 12.00 -14.35
CA ARG A 192 16.06 11.50 -15.61
C ARG A 192 16.18 9.99 -15.66
N MET A 193 15.17 9.36 -16.23
CA MET A 193 15.20 7.96 -16.64
C MET A 193 15.19 7.90 -18.16
N VAL A 194 16.07 7.09 -18.73
CA VAL A 194 16.24 6.93 -20.18
C VAL A 194 15.75 5.56 -20.61
N LYS A 195 15.37 5.43 -21.88
CA LYS A 195 14.83 4.19 -22.43
C LYS A 195 15.81 3.02 -22.29
N ASN A 196 15.29 1.88 -21.86
CA ASN A 196 15.94 0.58 -21.94
C ASN A 196 15.30 -0.20 -23.09
N ASP A 197 15.93 -0.22 -24.27
CA ASP A 197 15.35 -0.80 -25.49
C ASP A 197 15.08 -2.32 -25.39
N GLY A 198 15.82 -3.04 -24.54
CA GLY A 198 15.60 -4.47 -24.27
C GLY A 198 14.64 -4.74 -23.10
N GLY A 199 14.22 -3.69 -22.39
CA GLY A 199 13.36 -3.78 -21.21
C GLY A 199 11.94 -4.23 -21.53
N PHE A 200 11.22 -4.61 -20.48
CA PHE A 200 9.84 -5.07 -20.57
C PHE A 200 8.95 -4.06 -21.32
N ASN A 201 8.26 -4.54 -22.36
CA ASN A 201 7.36 -3.76 -23.23
C ASN A 201 7.98 -2.49 -23.85
N ALA A 202 9.31 -2.35 -23.90
CA ALA A 202 9.96 -1.13 -24.39
C ALA A 202 9.56 -0.74 -25.84
N ASP A 203 9.22 -1.73 -26.67
CA ASP A 203 8.71 -1.58 -28.04
C ASP A 203 7.30 -0.98 -28.12
N LYS A 204 6.51 -1.10 -27.04
CA LYS A 204 5.16 -0.52 -26.92
C LYS A 204 5.15 0.88 -26.32
N ILE A 205 6.24 1.27 -25.65
CA ILE A 205 6.35 2.58 -24.99
C ILE A 205 6.69 3.65 -26.02
N GLY A 206 5.84 4.66 -26.16
CA GLY A 206 6.06 5.77 -27.09
C GLY A 206 7.05 6.84 -26.59
N PHE A 207 7.31 6.91 -25.28
CA PHE A 207 8.22 7.89 -24.67
C PHE A 207 9.69 7.50 -24.81
N ASP A 208 10.56 8.49 -24.90
CA ASP A 208 12.02 8.37 -24.97
C ASP A 208 12.67 8.50 -23.58
N ARG A 209 12.02 9.24 -22.67
CA ARG A 209 12.51 9.47 -21.31
C ARG A 209 11.38 9.76 -20.33
N VAL A 210 11.67 9.54 -19.05
CA VAL A 210 10.86 10.02 -17.93
C VAL A 210 11.70 11.06 -17.16
N ASP A 211 11.19 12.27 -17.04
CA ASP A 211 11.81 13.31 -16.22
C ASP A 211 11.11 13.34 -14.85
N VAL A 212 11.86 13.14 -13.77
CA VAL A 212 11.34 13.01 -12.40
C VAL A 212 11.79 14.20 -11.57
N ALA A 213 10.84 15.08 -11.25
CA ALA A 213 11.06 16.21 -10.34
C ALA A 213 11.21 15.73 -8.90
N TRP A 214 12.16 16.31 -8.18
CA TRP A 214 12.33 16.03 -6.76
C TRP A 214 11.35 16.83 -5.90
N GLY A 215 10.72 16.16 -4.96
CA GLY A 215 9.99 16.79 -3.87
C GLY A 215 8.61 16.17 -3.64
N GLN A 216 7.80 16.90 -2.88
CA GLN A 216 6.39 16.58 -2.60
C GLN A 216 5.53 17.81 -2.91
N THR A 217 4.31 17.87 -2.40
CA THR A 217 3.29 18.90 -2.65
C THR A 217 3.84 20.34 -2.77
N GLN A 218 4.71 20.77 -1.85
CA GLN A 218 5.27 22.14 -1.88
C GLN A 218 6.13 22.43 -3.11
N GLN A 219 6.80 21.41 -3.66
CA GLN A 219 7.65 21.49 -4.85
C GLN A 219 6.87 21.18 -6.13
N THR A 220 5.87 20.29 -6.07
CA THR A 220 5.19 19.77 -7.25
C THR A 220 3.99 20.59 -7.69
N VAL A 221 3.24 21.20 -6.75
CA VAL A 221 2.09 22.07 -7.10
C VAL A 221 2.49 23.21 -8.04
N PRO A 222 3.58 23.97 -7.82
CA PRO A 222 4.02 24.98 -8.78
C PRO A 222 4.31 24.44 -10.18
N LEU A 223 4.83 23.21 -10.29
CA LEU A 223 5.15 22.57 -11.56
C LEU A 223 3.87 22.12 -12.29
N ILE A 224 2.89 21.56 -11.57
CA ILE A 224 1.55 21.26 -12.12
C ILE A 224 0.93 22.54 -12.70
N LEU A 225 0.96 23.64 -11.93
CA LEU A 225 0.35 24.90 -12.36
C LEU A 225 1.04 25.53 -13.59
N GLN A 226 2.33 25.24 -13.78
CA GLN A 226 3.15 25.69 -14.92
C GLN A 226 3.11 24.73 -16.13
N ASP A 227 2.30 23.67 -16.07
CA ASP A 227 2.25 22.62 -17.10
C ASP A 227 3.62 21.91 -17.28
N GLU A 228 4.36 21.71 -16.18
CA GLU A 228 5.67 21.03 -16.16
C GLU A 228 5.62 19.60 -15.56
N LEU A 229 4.47 19.17 -15.02
CA LEU A 229 4.22 17.80 -14.57
C LEU A 229 3.00 17.21 -15.29
N ASP A 230 3.09 15.94 -15.68
CA ASP A 230 2.00 15.22 -16.34
C ASP A 230 1.20 14.35 -15.35
N TYR A 231 1.87 13.86 -14.30
CA TYR A 231 1.25 13.08 -13.23
C TYR A 231 2.02 13.19 -11.91
N THR A 232 1.32 13.08 -10.78
CA THR A 232 1.93 12.90 -9.45
C THR A 232 0.94 12.24 -8.49
N THR A 233 1.48 11.60 -7.44
CA THR A 233 0.74 10.96 -6.34
C THR A 233 0.77 11.77 -5.05
N ASP A 234 1.29 13.00 -5.11
CA ASP A 234 1.43 13.85 -3.92
C ASP A 234 0.06 14.27 -3.36
N ALA A 235 -0.04 14.31 -2.03
CA ALA A 235 -1.27 14.74 -1.35
C ALA A 235 -1.47 16.25 -1.53
N LEU A 236 -2.54 16.65 -2.21
CA LEU A 236 -2.88 18.06 -2.45
C LEU A 236 -3.70 18.63 -1.30
N THR A 237 -3.38 19.86 -0.86
CA THR A 237 -4.26 20.57 0.10
C THR A 237 -5.57 20.98 -0.59
N PRO A 238 -6.65 21.30 0.16
CA PRO A 238 -7.90 21.76 -0.43
C PRO A 238 -7.75 23.01 -1.33
N SER A 239 -6.81 23.90 -1.00
CA SER A 239 -6.48 25.06 -1.85
C SER A 239 -5.72 24.68 -3.10
N ASP A 240 -4.83 23.69 -3.03
CA ASP A 240 -4.09 23.20 -4.19
C ASP A 240 -5.06 22.52 -5.17
N VAL A 241 -5.97 21.68 -4.67
CA VAL A 241 -7.04 21.06 -5.48
C VAL A 241 -7.82 22.14 -6.24
N GLN A 242 -8.32 23.18 -5.57
CA GLN A 242 -9.04 24.27 -6.24
C GLN A 242 -8.19 24.98 -7.31
N ALA A 243 -6.91 25.19 -7.06
CA ALA A 243 -6.01 25.84 -8.02
C ALA A 243 -5.72 24.94 -9.24
N VAL A 244 -5.54 23.64 -9.01
CA VAL A 244 -5.27 22.65 -10.05
C VAL A 244 -6.52 22.39 -10.91
N GLU A 245 -7.69 22.23 -10.30
CA GLU A 245 -8.97 22.06 -11.01
C GLU A 245 -9.36 23.25 -11.88
N ALA A 246 -8.87 24.45 -11.55
CA ALA A 246 -9.09 25.63 -12.38
C ALA A 246 -8.34 25.56 -13.72
N LYS A 247 -7.40 24.62 -13.91
CA LYS A 247 -6.71 24.41 -15.17
C LYS A 247 -7.54 23.52 -16.10
N PRO A 248 -7.91 23.99 -17.30
CA PRO A 248 -8.81 23.27 -18.20
C PRO A 248 -8.20 21.99 -18.78
N ASN A 249 -6.89 21.84 -18.73
CA ASN A 249 -6.14 20.68 -19.22
C ASN A 249 -5.81 19.66 -18.12
N ILE A 250 -6.25 19.85 -16.88
CA ILE A 250 -5.99 18.90 -15.81
C ILE A 250 -7.29 18.23 -15.37
N GLU A 251 -7.25 16.91 -15.27
CA GLU A 251 -8.28 16.10 -14.62
C GLU A 251 -7.69 15.51 -13.34
N LEU A 252 -8.51 15.42 -12.29
CA LEU A 252 -8.10 14.81 -11.02
C LEU A 252 -8.75 13.43 -10.92
N ILE A 253 -7.93 12.38 -10.83
CA ILE A 253 -8.38 11.04 -10.50
C ILE A 253 -8.79 11.02 -9.02
N ARG A 254 -9.97 10.44 -8.74
CA ARG A 254 -10.58 10.38 -7.40
C ARG A 254 -11.13 9.01 -7.12
N THR A 255 -10.33 8.23 -6.41
CA THR A 255 -10.59 6.83 -6.10
C THR A 255 -10.24 6.60 -4.62
N PRO A 256 -10.93 5.68 -3.93
CA PRO A 256 -10.55 5.34 -2.56
C PRO A 256 -9.11 4.83 -2.48
N LEU A 257 -8.32 5.31 -1.51
CA LEU A 257 -7.01 4.74 -1.23
C LEU A 257 -7.07 3.60 -0.21
N GLY A 258 -8.18 3.37 0.49
CA GLY A 258 -8.21 2.44 1.62
C GLY A 258 -7.22 2.80 2.75
N THR A 259 -6.67 4.03 2.74
CA THR A 259 -5.77 4.56 3.77
C THR A 259 -6.38 5.79 4.43
N GLY A 260 -6.03 6.04 5.68
CA GLY A 260 -6.69 7.08 6.45
C GLY A 260 -6.01 7.33 7.77
N THR A 261 -6.29 8.48 8.35
CA THR A 261 -5.68 8.88 9.61
C THR A 261 -6.56 8.50 10.80
N GLY A 262 -5.92 8.20 11.91
CA GLY A 262 -6.55 7.96 13.20
C GLY A 262 -5.73 8.55 14.34
N LEU A 263 -6.39 8.72 15.48
CA LEU A 263 -5.78 9.11 16.74
C LEU A 263 -5.45 7.85 17.56
N TRP A 264 -4.16 7.71 17.88
CA TRP A 264 -3.60 6.61 18.66
C TRP A 264 -3.23 7.13 20.03
N PHE A 265 -3.37 6.29 21.05
CA PHE A 265 -2.91 6.58 22.39
C PHE A 265 -1.92 5.53 22.86
N ASN A 266 -0.85 5.95 23.53
CA ASN A 266 0.02 5.00 24.21
C ASN A 266 -0.71 4.46 25.45
N GLU A 267 -1.20 3.23 25.37
CA GLU A 267 -1.99 2.59 26.43
C GLU A 267 -1.16 2.16 27.64
N SER A 268 0.14 2.48 27.65
CA SER A 268 0.95 2.44 28.88
C SER A 268 0.70 3.64 29.80
N ILE A 269 -0.04 4.64 29.35
CA ILE A 269 -0.31 5.91 30.05
C ILE A 269 -1.79 5.94 30.45
N LYS A 270 -2.06 6.22 31.73
CA LYS A 270 -3.43 6.41 32.20
C LYS A 270 -3.91 7.84 31.93
N PRO A 271 -5.19 8.06 31.58
CA PRO A 271 -6.28 7.08 31.47
C PRO A 271 -6.45 6.43 30.08
N PHE A 272 -5.41 6.43 29.23
CA PHE A 272 -5.55 5.98 27.85
C PHE A 272 -5.79 4.48 27.68
N ASP A 273 -5.47 3.68 28.70
CA ASP A 273 -5.74 2.24 28.80
C ASP A 273 -7.23 1.91 28.99
N ASP A 274 -8.06 2.88 29.37
CA ASP A 274 -9.50 2.66 29.56
C ASP A 274 -10.26 2.91 28.24
N LYS A 275 -10.94 1.88 27.72
CA LYS A 275 -11.76 2.02 26.51
C LYS A 275 -12.79 3.14 26.61
N ARG A 276 -13.36 3.41 27.81
CA ARG A 276 -14.34 4.49 28.00
C ARG A 276 -13.74 5.86 27.74
N PHE A 277 -12.46 6.05 28.06
CA PHE A 277 -11.75 7.28 27.72
C PHE A 277 -11.66 7.44 26.20
N ARG A 278 -11.26 6.39 25.47
CA ARG A 278 -11.13 6.42 24.00
C ARG A 278 -12.48 6.59 23.30
N GLN A 279 -13.51 5.90 23.78
CA GLN A 279 -14.90 6.08 23.32
C GLN A 279 -15.40 7.51 23.54
N ALA A 280 -15.14 8.11 24.71
CA ALA A 280 -15.49 9.50 24.96
C ALA A 280 -14.77 10.46 24.01
N VAL A 281 -13.48 10.24 23.76
CA VAL A 281 -12.72 11.03 22.78
C VAL A 281 -13.33 10.92 21.38
N ALA A 282 -13.70 9.72 20.94
CA ALA A 282 -14.34 9.50 19.64
C ALA A 282 -15.66 10.30 19.52
N LEU A 283 -16.49 10.31 20.57
CA LEU A 283 -17.74 11.06 20.64
C LEU A 283 -17.56 12.59 20.71
N VAL A 284 -16.37 13.10 21.00
CA VAL A 284 -16.09 14.55 21.00
C VAL A 284 -15.71 15.04 19.61
N ILE A 285 -15.08 14.18 18.81
CA ILE A 285 -14.48 14.56 17.52
C ILE A 285 -15.55 14.62 16.42
N ASP A 286 -15.74 15.82 15.87
CA ASP A 286 -16.39 16.05 14.59
C ASP A 286 -15.47 15.62 13.45
N ARG A 287 -15.64 14.36 13.01
CA ARG A 287 -14.86 13.74 11.92
C ARG A 287 -15.13 14.40 10.57
N GLU A 288 -16.34 14.86 10.29
CA GLU A 288 -16.69 15.53 9.02
C GLU A 288 -15.92 16.85 8.90
N ARG A 289 -15.96 17.68 9.95
CA ARG A 289 -15.16 18.91 10.00
C ARG A 289 -13.68 18.61 9.85
N ASN A 290 -13.18 17.58 10.53
CA ASN A 290 -11.77 17.22 10.49
C ASN A 290 -11.33 16.76 9.08
N ALA A 291 -12.10 15.89 8.44
CA ALA A 291 -11.88 15.44 7.07
C ALA A 291 -11.85 16.63 6.11
N LYS A 292 -12.84 17.54 6.22
CA LYS A 292 -12.96 18.72 5.37
C LYS A 292 -11.77 19.67 5.52
N VAL A 293 -11.31 19.93 6.74
CA VAL A 293 -10.18 20.85 6.98
C VAL A 293 -8.86 20.26 6.48
N SER A 294 -8.75 18.92 6.47
CA SER A 294 -7.52 18.21 6.14
C SER A 294 -7.37 18.01 4.62
N LEU A 295 -8.41 17.54 3.94
CA LEU A 295 -8.37 17.13 2.53
C LEU A 295 -9.58 17.61 1.70
N GLY A 296 -10.47 18.42 2.26
CA GLY A 296 -11.63 18.91 1.53
C GLY A 296 -12.55 17.75 1.16
N ASP A 297 -12.94 17.65 -0.11
CA ASP A 297 -13.83 16.57 -0.58
C ASP A 297 -13.12 15.22 -0.71
N ALA A 298 -11.78 15.20 -0.67
CA ALA A 298 -10.98 13.99 -0.72
C ALA A 298 -10.81 13.31 0.64
N GLY A 299 -11.12 14.00 1.74
CA GLY A 299 -11.25 13.36 3.05
C GLY A 299 -12.68 12.86 3.22
N LYS A 300 -12.87 11.56 3.43
CA LYS A 300 -14.18 11.00 3.79
C LYS A 300 -14.17 10.67 5.27
N PRO A 301 -15.02 11.30 6.08
CA PRO A 301 -15.09 10.96 7.51
C PRO A 301 -15.43 9.49 7.64
N ILE A 302 -14.81 8.82 8.61
CA ILE A 302 -15.18 7.43 8.91
C ILE A 302 -16.58 7.41 9.51
N GLU A 303 -17.39 6.45 9.09
CA GLU A 303 -18.76 6.26 9.53
C GLU A 303 -18.85 5.06 10.48
N HIS A 304 -18.30 3.90 10.09
CA HIS A 304 -18.57 2.64 10.80
C HIS A 304 -17.64 2.33 11.97
N MET A 305 -16.44 2.91 12.01
CA MET A 305 -15.42 2.65 13.05
C MET A 305 -15.11 1.14 13.19
N ALA A 306 -15.01 0.44 12.06
CA ALA A 306 -14.76 -1.00 11.99
C ALA A 306 -13.28 -1.38 12.08
N GLY A 307 -12.36 -0.40 12.08
CA GLY A 307 -10.91 -0.63 12.10
C GLY A 307 -10.26 -0.85 10.74
N PHE A 308 -11.02 -0.67 9.66
CA PHE A 308 -10.59 -0.69 8.26
C PHE A 308 -11.46 0.26 7.43
N SER A 309 -11.14 0.46 6.14
CA SER A 309 -11.83 1.43 5.27
C SER A 309 -13.32 1.13 5.15
N ASP A 310 -14.16 2.18 5.12
CA ASP A 310 -15.61 2.01 4.98
C ASP A 310 -15.98 1.42 3.61
N THR A 311 -15.09 1.54 2.61
CA THR A 311 -15.25 0.90 1.30
C THR A 311 -15.30 -0.62 1.34
N TYR A 312 -14.76 -1.26 2.37
CA TYR A 312 -14.79 -2.72 2.52
C TYR A 312 -15.96 -3.22 3.38
N VAL A 313 -16.68 -2.32 4.06
CA VAL A 313 -17.70 -2.71 5.04
C VAL A 313 -18.83 -3.53 4.41
N GLY A 314 -19.32 -3.12 3.24
CA GLY A 314 -20.41 -3.81 2.56
C GLY A 314 -20.06 -5.20 2.01
N ASP A 315 -18.77 -5.44 1.72
CA ASP A 315 -18.29 -6.70 1.15
C ASP A 315 -17.90 -7.71 2.24
N TRP A 316 -17.53 -7.23 3.43
CA TRP A 316 -16.96 -8.05 4.49
C TRP A 316 -17.85 -8.23 5.73
N LEU A 317 -18.81 -7.31 5.96
CA LEU A 317 -19.68 -7.36 7.13
C LEU A 317 -21.13 -7.58 6.69
N SER A 318 -21.81 -8.51 7.36
CA SER A 318 -23.26 -8.67 7.19
C SER A 318 -24.04 -7.44 7.67
N GLU A 319 -25.23 -7.23 7.12
CA GLU A 319 -26.10 -6.10 7.47
C GLU A 319 -26.39 -6.02 8.98
N ASP A 320 -26.55 -7.17 9.65
CA ASP A 320 -26.78 -7.24 11.11
C ASP A 320 -25.57 -6.76 11.90
N VAL A 321 -24.35 -7.10 11.45
CA VAL A 321 -23.10 -6.63 12.07
C VAL A 321 -22.95 -5.13 11.85
N VAL A 322 -23.14 -4.63 10.63
CA VAL A 322 -23.07 -3.20 10.31
C VAL A 322 -24.05 -2.40 11.17
N ALA A 323 -25.28 -2.89 11.34
CA ALA A 323 -26.31 -2.24 12.16
C ALA A 323 -25.99 -2.24 13.66
N ALA A 324 -25.14 -3.15 14.13
CA ALA A 324 -24.72 -3.25 15.52
C ALA A 324 -23.50 -2.39 15.86
N LEU A 325 -22.73 -1.94 14.86
CA LEU A 325 -21.59 -1.06 15.08
C LEU A 325 -22.07 0.30 15.61
N ASN A 326 -21.39 0.82 16.64
CA ASN A 326 -21.58 2.18 17.07
C ASN A 326 -20.83 3.11 16.10
N PRO A 327 -21.52 4.03 15.40
CA PRO A 327 -20.83 4.96 14.51
C PRO A 327 -19.98 5.97 15.28
N TYR A 328 -20.21 6.15 16.60
CA TYR A 328 -19.62 7.22 17.42
C TYR A 328 -19.89 8.61 16.83
N GLU A 329 -21.16 8.88 16.54
CA GLU A 329 -21.62 10.24 16.24
C GLU A 329 -21.36 11.18 17.42
N ARG A 330 -21.09 12.46 17.14
CA ARG A 330 -20.71 13.41 18.17
C ARG A 330 -21.78 13.54 19.26
N ASP A 331 -21.43 13.16 20.49
CA ASP A 331 -22.28 13.24 21.67
C ASP A 331 -21.44 13.61 22.91
N GLU A 332 -21.38 14.90 23.21
CA GLU A 332 -20.63 15.42 24.35
C GLU A 332 -21.23 15.01 25.72
N ALA A 333 -22.53 14.70 25.79
CA ALA A 333 -23.16 14.28 27.02
C ALA A 333 -22.78 12.84 27.37
N GLU A 334 -22.80 11.96 26.37
CA GLU A 334 -22.33 10.60 26.53
C GLU A 334 -20.81 10.54 26.75
N ALA A 335 -20.04 11.37 26.05
CA ALA A 335 -18.61 11.52 26.31
C ALA A 335 -18.34 11.93 27.77
N THR A 336 -19.10 12.91 28.30
CA THR A 336 -19.00 13.34 29.70
C THR A 336 -19.26 12.16 30.66
N ARG A 337 -20.33 11.40 30.43
CA ARG A 337 -20.67 10.22 31.25
C ARG A 337 -19.54 9.19 31.26
N LEU A 338 -19.00 8.87 30.09
CA LEU A 338 -17.92 7.89 29.94
C LEU A 338 -16.62 8.35 30.61
N LEU A 339 -16.28 9.63 30.54
CA LEU A 339 -15.11 10.18 31.24
C LEU A 339 -15.27 10.12 32.76
N GLU A 340 -16.45 10.44 33.29
CA GLU A 340 -16.74 10.29 34.72
C GLU A 340 -16.63 8.83 35.19
N GLU A 341 -17.09 7.88 34.37
CA GLU A 341 -16.94 6.44 34.65
C GLU A 341 -15.50 5.93 34.52
N ALA A 342 -14.68 6.57 33.69
CA ALA A 342 -13.24 6.36 33.61
C ALA A 342 -12.47 7.05 34.76
N GLY A 343 -13.15 7.76 35.65
CA GLY A 343 -12.57 8.39 36.84
C GLY A 343 -12.08 9.83 36.63
N LEU A 344 -12.39 10.46 35.49
CA LEU A 344 -12.12 11.88 35.29
C LEU A 344 -13.18 12.73 35.98
N VAL A 345 -12.77 13.91 36.43
CA VAL A 345 -13.66 14.88 37.08
C VAL A 345 -13.52 16.22 36.41
N LYS A 346 -14.64 16.88 36.13
CA LYS A 346 -14.65 18.22 35.58
C LYS A 346 -14.52 19.27 36.70
N ASP A 347 -13.42 20.00 36.73
CA ASP A 347 -13.19 21.16 37.58
C ASP A 347 -13.38 22.45 36.78
N GLY A 348 -14.54 23.08 36.94
CA GLY A 348 -14.97 24.18 36.07
C GLY A 348 -15.12 23.70 34.62
N ASP A 349 -14.33 24.28 33.72
CA ASP A 349 -14.31 23.91 32.30
C ASP A 349 -13.17 22.93 31.97
N THR A 350 -12.38 22.50 32.94
CA THR A 350 -11.20 21.63 32.72
C THR A 350 -11.45 20.23 33.24
N TRP A 351 -11.16 19.23 32.42
CA TRP A 351 -11.13 17.83 32.86
C TRP A 351 -9.86 17.53 33.64
N THR A 352 -9.99 16.80 34.74
CA THR A 352 -8.88 16.37 35.58
C THR A 352 -8.87 14.85 35.73
N TYR A 353 -7.69 14.26 35.85
CA TYR A 353 -7.49 12.86 36.17
C TYR A 353 -6.47 12.78 37.32
N ASP A 354 -6.79 12.05 38.39
CA ASP A 354 -5.99 12.00 39.62
C ASP A 354 -5.62 13.38 40.22
N GLY A 355 -6.48 14.39 40.01
CA GLY A 355 -6.34 15.74 40.56
C GLY A 355 -5.47 16.70 39.74
N GLU A 356 -4.94 16.26 38.60
CA GLU A 356 -4.21 17.10 37.65
C GLU A 356 -5.05 17.33 36.39
N PRO A 357 -4.93 18.49 35.71
CA PRO A 357 -5.55 18.70 34.40
C PRO A 357 -5.17 17.59 33.42
N LEU A 358 -6.14 17.08 32.66
CA LEU A 358 -5.86 16.11 31.60
C LEU A 358 -5.14 16.82 30.45
N ALA A 359 -3.82 16.74 30.47
CA ALA A 359 -2.93 17.35 29.50
C ALA A 359 -2.08 16.29 28.80
N PHE A 360 -1.96 16.38 27.48
CA PHE A 360 -1.09 15.50 26.68
C PHE A 360 -0.77 16.07 25.31
N GLU A 361 0.33 15.61 24.73
CA GLU A 361 0.80 15.97 23.40
C GLU A 361 0.29 15.01 22.33
N ILE A 362 -0.16 15.57 21.20
CA ILE A 362 -0.49 14.84 19.98
C ILE A 362 0.67 15.01 19.00
N THR A 363 1.42 13.93 18.76
CA THR A 363 2.48 13.91 17.74
C THR A 363 1.87 13.78 16.34
N ALA A 364 2.42 14.45 15.32
CA ALA A 364 2.00 14.28 13.93
C ALA A 364 3.19 14.50 12.96
N PRO A 365 3.22 13.83 11.78
CA PRO A 365 4.25 14.06 10.78
C PRO A 365 4.14 15.46 10.16
N THR A 366 5.24 16.21 10.11
CA THR A 366 5.28 17.58 9.57
C THR A 366 5.21 17.61 8.05
N ASP A 367 5.73 16.56 7.41
CA ASP A 367 5.81 16.44 5.96
C ASP A 367 4.46 16.06 5.32
N PHE A 368 3.48 15.60 6.11
CA PHE A 368 2.14 15.24 5.66
C PHE A 368 1.13 16.31 6.11
N PRO A 369 0.81 17.30 5.25
CA PRO A 369 0.03 18.47 5.66
C PRO A 369 -1.39 18.12 6.10
N ASP A 370 -1.98 17.07 5.53
CA ASP A 370 -3.28 16.51 5.88
C ASP A 370 -3.29 15.93 7.30
N PHE A 371 -2.27 15.16 7.68
CA PHE A 371 -2.13 14.63 9.04
C PHE A 371 -1.89 15.75 10.04
N LEU A 372 -0.99 16.69 9.72
CA LEU A 372 -0.73 17.82 10.62
C LEU A 372 -1.97 18.72 10.81
N ALA A 373 -2.76 18.93 9.77
CA ALA A 373 -4.02 19.67 9.86
C ALA A 373 -5.05 18.94 10.71
N SER A 374 -5.21 17.63 10.48
CA SER A 374 -6.12 16.78 11.25
C SER A 374 -5.78 16.78 12.74
N GLY A 375 -4.51 16.65 13.11
CA GLY A 375 -4.08 16.61 14.51
C GLY A 375 -4.30 17.95 15.22
N LYS A 376 -4.14 19.07 14.49
CA LYS A 376 -4.45 20.41 15.02
C LYS A 376 -5.94 20.60 15.27
N ASP A 377 -6.78 20.11 14.37
CA ASP A 377 -8.22 20.21 14.55
C ASP A 377 -8.72 19.28 15.65
N VAL A 378 -8.25 18.03 15.74
CA VAL A 378 -8.50 17.13 16.90
C VAL A 378 -8.11 17.83 18.20
N SER A 379 -6.89 18.37 18.29
CA SER A 379 -6.43 19.10 19.48
C SER A 379 -7.33 20.28 19.82
N ALA A 380 -7.79 21.05 18.82
CA ALA A 380 -8.68 22.18 19.06
C ALA A 380 -10.04 21.72 19.64
N GLN A 381 -10.62 20.65 19.10
CA GLN A 381 -11.88 20.09 19.58
C GLN A 381 -11.77 19.53 21.01
N LEU A 382 -10.68 18.84 21.33
CA LEU A 382 -10.42 18.34 22.68
C LEU A 382 -10.20 19.47 23.69
N ASN A 383 -9.48 20.53 23.31
CA ASN A 383 -9.32 21.72 24.15
C ASN A 383 -10.66 22.44 24.39
N GLU A 384 -11.53 22.52 23.37
CA GLU A 384 -12.88 23.09 23.51
C GLU A 384 -13.74 22.28 24.50
N PHE A 385 -13.56 20.95 24.53
CA PHE A 385 -14.26 20.07 25.47
C PHE A 385 -13.70 20.10 26.91
N GLY A 386 -12.52 20.68 27.10
CA GLY A 386 -11.91 20.90 28.42
C GLY A 386 -10.62 20.12 28.69
N PHE A 387 -10.03 19.47 27.69
CA PHE A 387 -8.70 18.87 27.79
C PHE A 387 -7.61 19.94 27.59
N GLN A 388 -6.35 19.60 27.82
CA GLN A 388 -5.20 20.49 27.56
C GLN A 388 -4.23 19.82 26.59
N THR A 389 -4.54 19.90 25.30
CA THR A 389 -3.76 19.22 24.26
C THR A 389 -2.94 20.19 23.42
N GLN A 390 -1.77 19.75 22.95
CA GLN A 390 -0.94 20.49 22.00
C GLN A 390 -0.39 19.57 20.92
N VAL A 391 -0.15 20.10 19.71
CA VAL A 391 0.41 19.30 18.60
C VAL A 391 1.91 19.52 18.48
N ARG A 392 2.67 18.43 18.37
CA ARG A 392 4.10 18.45 18.04
C ARG A 392 4.38 17.76 16.72
N GLY A 393 5.01 18.48 15.81
CA GLY A 393 5.47 17.95 14.54
C GLY A 393 6.75 17.11 14.69
N ILE A 394 6.83 15.98 13.97
CA ILE A 394 8.06 15.22 13.74
C ILE A 394 8.35 15.06 12.24
N PRO A 395 9.61 14.88 11.80
CA PRO A 395 9.89 14.45 10.44
C PRO A 395 9.29 13.05 10.19
N ALA A 396 8.70 12.83 9.01
CA ALA A 396 8.05 11.57 8.65
C ALA A 396 9.01 10.37 8.70
N ALA A 397 10.30 10.59 8.42
CA ALA A 397 11.33 9.55 8.52
C ALA A 397 11.51 8.99 9.95
N ASN A 398 11.16 9.77 10.98
CA ASN A 398 11.25 9.34 12.39
C ASN A 398 9.98 8.63 12.89
N ARG A 399 8.90 8.62 12.08
CA ARG A 399 7.58 8.10 12.44
C ARG A 399 7.60 6.62 12.81
N PRO A 400 8.18 5.69 12.02
CA PRO A 400 8.12 4.26 12.34
C PRO A 400 8.77 3.92 13.69
N ASP A 401 9.98 4.43 13.95
CA ASP A 401 10.67 4.20 15.23
C ASP A 401 9.94 4.88 16.40
N THR A 402 9.27 6.00 16.17
CA THR A 402 8.46 6.65 17.22
C THR A 402 7.26 5.80 17.62
N ILE A 403 6.57 5.20 16.64
CA ILE A 403 5.44 4.30 16.87
C ILE A 403 5.89 3.03 17.58
N LEU A 404 6.86 2.31 16.99
CA LEU A 404 7.38 1.05 17.51
C LEU A 404 7.85 1.16 18.97
N GLN A 405 8.57 2.24 19.28
CA GLN A 405 9.11 2.48 20.63
C GLN A 405 8.09 3.10 21.61
N GLY A 406 6.86 3.40 21.18
CA GLY A 406 5.85 4.04 22.02
C GLY A 406 6.28 5.44 22.51
N ARG A 407 7.08 6.19 21.73
CA ARG A 407 7.63 7.51 22.12
C ARG A 407 6.65 8.65 21.84
N TYR A 408 5.40 8.48 22.26
CA TYR A 408 4.31 9.45 22.13
C TYR A 408 3.32 9.25 23.28
N GLU A 409 2.55 10.30 23.59
CA GLU A 409 1.38 10.20 24.49
C GLU A 409 0.14 9.87 23.65
N ALA A 410 -0.16 10.74 22.69
CA ALA A 410 -1.01 10.45 21.54
C ALA A 410 -0.26 10.72 20.24
N ILE A 411 -0.61 10.03 19.16
CA ILE A 411 -0.08 10.29 17.82
C ILE A 411 -1.22 10.25 16.81
N LEU A 412 -1.18 11.18 15.87
CA LEU A 412 -2.04 11.16 14.71
C LEU A 412 -1.27 10.53 13.55
N ASP A 413 -1.71 9.35 13.15
CA ASP A 413 -1.00 8.51 12.20
C ASP A 413 -1.98 7.72 11.33
N PHE A 414 -1.48 6.81 10.49
CA PHE A 414 -2.33 5.91 9.72
C PHE A 414 -3.10 5.02 10.69
N SER A 415 -4.42 4.95 10.53
CA SER A 415 -5.26 3.92 11.17
C SER A 415 -5.92 3.01 10.16
N LEU A 416 -5.90 3.38 8.88
CA LEU A 416 -6.36 2.55 7.78
C LEU A 416 -5.19 2.36 6.83
N VAL A 417 -4.96 1.12 6.46
CA VAL A 417 -3.93 0.65 5.54
C VAL A 417 -4.51 -0.46 4.66
N SER A 418 -4.19 -0.42 3.38
CA SER A 418 -4.83 -1.27 2.37
C SER A 418 -3.82 -2.04 1.54
N ALA A 419 -2.61 -2.30 2.04
CA ALA A 419 -1.57 -3.01 1.31
C ALA A 419 -1.07 -4.22 2.11
N PRO A 420 -1.51 -5.46 1.82
CA PRO A 420 -2.51 -5.88 0.81
C PRO A 420 -3.93 -5.33 1.04
N GLU A 421 -4.78 -5.40 0.01
CA GLU A 421 -6.17 -4.93 0.07
C GLU A 421 -7.05 -5.97 0.74
N HIS A 422 -7.15 -5.89 2.07
CA HIS A 422 -7.95 -6.77 2.90
C HIS A 422 -8.23 -6.11 4.26
N PRO A 423 -9.41 -6.27 4.91
CA PRO A 423 -9.70 -5.68 6.21
C PRO A 423 -8.67 -6.03 7.29
N ALA A 424 -8.21 -7.28 7.31
CA ALA A 424 -7.21 -7.76 8.26
C ALA A 424 -5.90 -6.96 8.22
N THR A 425 -5.54 -6.33 7.10
CA THR A 425 -4.31 -5.51 7.02
C THR A 425 -4.40 -4.28 7.93
N SER A 426 -5.54 -3.59 7.95
CA SER A 426 -5.76 -2.48 8.88
C SER A 426 -5.96 -2.97 10.32
N LEU A 427 -6.71 -4.05 10.51
CA LEU A 427 -6.96 -4.62 11.84
C LEU A 427 -5.65 -5.07 12.49
N ASP A 428 -4.79 -5.75 11.75
CA ASP A 428 -3.44 -6.16 12.18
C ASP A 428 -2.57 -4.94 12.54
N TRP A 429 -2.55 -3.91 11.69
CA TRP A 429 -1.85 -2.65 11.95
C TRP A 429 -2.30 -1.98 13.26
N ASN A 430 -3.58 -2.03 13.61
CA ASN A 430 -4.08 -1.37 14.81
C ASN A 430 -4.08 -2.27 16.06
N MET A 431 -4.22 -3.59 15.91
CA MET A 431 -4.56 -4.50 17.00
C MET A 431 -3.46 -5.51 17.31
N ALA A 432 -2.49 -5.73 16.43
CA ALA A 432 -1.45 -6.73 16.60
C ALA A 432 -0.05 -6.21 16.27
N ALA A 433 0.97 -7.07 16.46
CA ALA A 433 2.34 -6.72 16.12
C ALA A 433 2.45 -6.56 14.61
N GLY A 434 1.78 -7.45 13.86
CA GLY A 434 1.55 -7.33 12.44
C GLY A 434 2.78 -7.17 11.55
N PHE A 435 2.52 -6.84 10.29
CA PHE A 435 3.55 -6.62 9.26
C PHE A 435 4.56 -5.51 9.59
N PHE A 436 4.24 -4.63 10.55
CA PHE A 436 4.98 -3.39 10.79
C PHE A 436 5.34 -3.10 12.26
N GLY A 437 4.99 -3.98 13.20
CA GLY A 437 5.42 -3.92 14.62
C GLY A 437 4.67 -2.92 15.50
N THR A 438 3.43 -2.54 15.18
CA THR A 438 2.76 -1.34 15.78
C THR A 438 2.10 -1.57 17.14
N ASN A 439 1.60 -2.78 17.45
CA ASN A 439 1.04 -3.12 18.76
C ASN A 439 1.54 -4.48 19.30
N ASN A 440 2.50 -4.49 20.23
CA ASN A 440 3.06 -5.72 20.78
C ASN A 440 3.09 -5.73 22.33
N PRO A 441 1.93 -5.88 22.99
CA PRO A 441 1.79 -5.80 24.45
C PRO A 441 2.58 -6.88 25.21
N GLU A 442 2.86 -8.02 24.57
CA GLU A 442 3.56 -9.16 25.16
C GLU A 442 5.09 -9.10 24.96
N SER A 443 5.59 -8.16 24.16
CA SER A 443 7.03 -7.93 23.97
C SER A 443 7.72 -7.56 25.29
N GLU A 444 8.86 -8.17 25.57
CA GLU A 444 9.78 -7.72 26.63
C GLU A 444 10.55 -6.44 26.26
N GLY A 445 10.50 -6.05 24.98
CA GLY A 445 11.14 -4.86 24.43
C GLY A 445 10.14 -3.74 24.16
N SER A 446 10.14 -3.23 22.93
CA SER A 446 9.24 -2.18 22.49
C SER A 446 7.83 -2.73 22.30
N LYS A 447 6.83 -2.06 22.88
CA LYS A 447 5.43 -2.51 22.88
C LYS A 447 4.50 -1.72 21.94
N GLY A 448 5.00 -0.63 21.36
CA GLY A 448 4.20 0.27 20.52
C GLY A 448 2.98 0.83 21.26
N LEU A 449 1.79 0.67 20.66
CA LEU A 449 0.49 1.05 21.24
C LEU A 449 0.23 0.44 22.62
N ASN A 450 0.69 -0.80 22.84
CA ASN A 450 0.53 -1.60 24.07
C ASN A 450 -0.95 -1.90 24.45
N TRP A 451 -1.83 -2.04 23.46
CA TRP A 451 -3.20 -2.52 23.65
C TRP A 451 -3.24 -4.05 23.80
N PRO A 452 -3.93 -4.62 24.79
CA PRO A 452 -3.85 -6.05 25.11
C PRO A 452 -4.48 -6.95 24.03
N TRP A 453 -3.84 -8.08 23.72
CA TRP A 453 -4.36 -9.05 22.72
C TRP A 453 -5.42 -9.99 23.25
N GLN A 454 -5.52 -10.19 24.56
CA GLN A 454 -6.60 -10.97 25.13
C GLN A 454 -7.86 -10.10 25.21
N GLN A 455 -8.89 -10.49 24.46
CA GLN A 455 -10.13 -9.72 24.32
C GLN A 455 -11.37 -10.58 24.55
N GLN A 456 -12.53 -9.93 24.58
CA GLN A 456 -13.84 -10.59 24.59
C GLN A 456 -14.58 -10.24 23.31
N ALA A 457 -15.03 -11.28 22.60
CA ALA A 457 -15.97 -11.16 21.50
C ALA A 457 -17.35 -10.71 22.02
N PRO A 458 -18.23 -10.17 21.15
CA PRO A 458 -19.54 -9.66 21.56
C PRO A 458 -20.47 -10.69 22.21
N ASP A 459 -20.27 -11.99 21.95
CA ASP A 459 -21.00 -13.08 22.61
C ASP A 459 -20.45 -13.40 24.01
N GLY A 460 -19.38 -12.72 24.44
CA GLY A 460 -18.68 -12.92 25.71
C GLY A 460 -17.56 -13.97 25.66
N THR A 461 -17.28 -14.56 24.50
CA THR A 461 -16.19 -15.53 24.33
C THR A 461 -14.83 -14.84 24.43
N GLU A 462 -13.91 -15.42 25.19
CA GLU A 462 -12.53 -14.94 25.24
C GLU A 462 -11.80 -15.32 23.94
N VAL A 463 -11.18 -14.33 23.30
CA VAL A 463 -10.44 -14.50 22.05
C VAL A 463 -9.04 -13.91 22.16
N TYR A 464 -8.10 -14.48 21.41
CA TYR A 464 -6.75 -13.96 21.28
C TYR A 464 -6.58 -13.37 19.89
N ILE A 465 -6.29 -12.06 19.83
CA ILE A 465 -6.34 -11.30 18.58
C ILE A 465 -5.41 -11.84 17.48
N PRO A 466 -4.14 -12.22 17.74
CA PRO A 466 -3.29 -12.82 16.72
C PRO A 466 -3.86 -14.09 16.08
N ASP A 467 -4.51 -14.96 16.85
CA ASP A 467 -5.12 -16.19 16.32
C ASP A 467 -6.31 -15.85 15.41
N LEU A 468 -7.16 -14.90 15.84
CA LEU A 468 -8.32 -14.48 15.08
C LEU A 468 -7.93 -13.74 13.78
N LEU A 469 -6.83 -12.99 13.79
CA LEU A 469 -6.25 -12.39 12.58
C LEU A 469 -5.72 -13.45 11.61
N ALA A 470 -5.11 -14.53 12.11
CA ALA A 470 -4.67 -15.65 11.28
C ALA A 470 -5.86 -16.37 10.63
N GLU A 471 -6.97 -16.55 11.35
CA GLU A 471 -8.23 -17.06 10.79
C GLU A 471 -8.80 -16.14 9.71
N ALA A 472 -8.74 -14.82 9.92
CA ALA A 472 -9.24 -13.80 9.00
C ALA A 472 -8.50 -13.72 7.65
N VAL A 473 -7.36 -14.39 7.50
CA VAL A 473 -6.60 -14.41 6.23
C VAL A 473 -6.30 -15.85 5.76
N ALA A 474 -6.96 -16.84 6.34
CA ALA A 474 -6.69 -18.24 6.06
C ALA A 474 -7.26 -18.66 4.70
N GLY A 475 -6.42 -19.28 3.87
CA GLY A 475 -6.83 -19.77 2.55
C GLY A 475 -6.98 -18.67 1.50
N LEU A 476 -7.46 -19.08 0.32
CA LEU A 476 -7.70 -18.18 -0.82
C LEU A 476 -9.15 -17.69 -0.92
N ASP A 477 -10.10 -18.40 -0.30
CA ASP A 477 -11.51 -18.04 -0.35
C ASP A 477 -11.84 -17.04 0.76
N GLU A 478 -12.55 -15.97 0.43
CA GLU A 478 -12.94 -14.92 1.38
C GLU A 478 -14.13 -15.33 2.27
N GLU A 479 -15.07 -16.14 1.75
CA GLU A 479 -16.30 -16.52 2.48
C GLU A 479 -16.01 -17.14 3.87
N PRO A 480 -15.05 -18.07 4.03
CA PRO A 480 -14.69 -18.59 5.36
C PRO A 480 -14.01 -17.58 6.29
N GLN A 481 -13.42 -16.50 5.75
CA GLN A 481 -12.68 -15.48 6.51
C GLN A 481 -13.62 -14.44 7.15
N GLN A 482 -14.78 -14.20 6.55
CA GLN A 482 -15.73 -13.15 6.94
C GLN A 482 -16.11 -13.19 8.43
N ALA A 483 -16.37 -14.38 9.00
CA ALA A 483 -16.77 -14.49 10.41
C ALA A 483 -15.69 -13.97 11.40
N ALA A 484 -14.42 -14.22 11.09
CA ALA A 484 -13.31 -13.70 11.88
C ALA A 484 -13.17 -12.18 11.72
N VAL A 485 -13.31 -11.66 10.50
CA VAL A 485 -13.32 -10.22 10.21
C VAL A 485 -14.46 -9.50 10.93
N GLU A 486 -15.68 -10.04 10.91
CA GLU A 486 -16.83 -9.49 11.63
C GLU A 486 -16.57 -9.39 13.14
N THR A 487 -16.03 -10.45 13.72
CA THR A 487 -15.70 -10.50 15.15
C THR A 487 -14.62 -9.46 15.49
N LEU A 488 -13.55 -9.36 14.67
CA LEU A 488 -12.50 -8.36 14.83
C LEU A 488 -13.05 -6.94 14.72
N ALA A 489 -13.91 -6.67 13.74
CA ALA A 489 -14.53 -5.37 13.53
C ALA A 489 -15.37 -4.92 14.73
N GLN A 490 -16.15 -5.84 15.31
CA GLN A 490 -16.95 -5.56 16.50
C GLN A 490 -16.08 -5.33 17.74
N ILE A 491 -14.99 -6.10 17.91
CA ILE A 491 -14.03 -5.87 18.99
C ILE A 491 -13.34 -4.51 18.81
N PHE A 492 -12.90 -4.18 17.59
CA PHE A 492 -12.31 -2.88 17.30
C PHE A 492 -13.30 -1.75 17.63
N ASN A 493 -14.56 -1.88 17.21
CA ASN A 493 -15.59 -0.88 17.44
C ASN A 493 -15.90 -0.69 18.93
N ASP A 494 -15.94 -1.76 19.73
CA ASP A 494 -16.15 -1.67 21.18
C ASP A 494 -14.91 -1.14 21.91
N GLN A 495 -13.72 -1.59 21.55
CA GLN A 495 -12.49 -1.30 22.31
C GLN A 495 -11.80 -0.01 21.85
N LEU A 496 -11.99 0.41 20.61
CA LEU A 496 -11.33 1.54 19.95
C LEU A 496 -9.83 1.66 20.31
N PRO A 497 -8.99 0.65 20.02
CA PRO A 497 -7.54 0.74 20.28
C PRO A 497 -6.92 1.96 19.57
N VAL A 498 -7.48 2.29 18.41
CA VAL A 498 -7.22 3.50 17.64
C VAL A 498 -8.57 4.11 17.28
N ILE A 499 -8.63 5.45 17.14
CA ILE A 499 -9.84 6.17 16.74
C ILE A 499 -9.67 6.63 15.27
N PRO A 500 -10.22 5.92 14.28
CA PRO A 500 -10.21 6.37 12.89
C PRO A 500 -10.92 7.71 12.73
N ILE A 501 -10.37 8.61 11.92
CA ILE A 501 -10.91 9.96 11.71
C ILE A 501 -11.50 10.08 10.31
N PHE A 502 -10.68 9.88 9.28
CA PHE A 502 -11.12 9.91 7.88
C PHE A 502 -10.29 8.95 7.03
N GLU A 503 -10.90 8.43 5.96
CA GLU A 503 -10.19 7.80 4.86
C GLU A 503 -9.89 8.82 3.75
N ARG A 504 -8.86 8.50 2.96
CA ARG A 504 -8.32 9.34 1.89
C ARG A 504 -8.83 8.83 0.56
N TRP A 505 -9.25 9.77 -0.28
CA TRP A 505 -9.44 9.57 -1.71
C TRP A 505 -8.31 10.24 -2.48
N THR A 506 -7.99 9.71 -3.66
CA THR A 506 -6.93 10.26 -4.51
C THR A 506 -7.37 11.62 -5.03
N THR A 507 -6.39 12.46 -5.32
CA THR A 507 -6.57 13.72 -6.05
C THR A 507 -5.44 13.84 -7.05
N ASP A 508 -5.19 12.76 -7.77
CA ASP A 508 -3.98 12.66 -8.59
C ASP A 508 -4.22 13.42 -9.89
N PRO A 509 -3.44 14.48 -10.17
CA PRO A 509 -3.60 15.22 -11.40
C PRO A 509 -3.04 14.42 -12.57
N ILE A 510 -3.84 14.31 -13.63
CA ILE A 510 -3.39 13.91 -14.96
C ILE A 510 -3.53 15.10 -15.91
N ALA A 511 -2.47 15.38 -16.67
CA ALA A 511 -2.46 16.46 -17.65
C ALA A 511 -2.83 15.94 -19.05
N HIS A 512 -3.90 16.50 -19.61
CA HIS A 512 -4.31 16.29 -21.01
C HIS A 512 -3.59 17.27 -21.92
N GLY A 513 -2.58 16.79 -22.65
CA GLY A 513 -1.69 17.64 -23.46
C GLY A 513 -0.85 18.64 -22.62
N PRO A 514 0.16 19.31 -23.19
CA PRO A 514 0.68 19.15 -24.55
C PRO A 514 1.67 17.98 -24.71
N ARG A 515 2.05 17.28 -23.62
CA ARG A 515 3.06 16.20 -23.67
C ARG A 515 2.45 14.80 -23.77
N VAL A 516 1.38 14.53 -23.03
CA VAL A 516 0.82 13.18 -22.88
C VAL A 516 -0.60 13.11 -23.47
N THR A 517 -0.89 11.99 -24.13
CA THR A 517 -2.22 11.60 -24.59
C THR A 517 -2.47 10.12 -24.32
N GLY A 518 -3.71 9.67 -24.55
CA GLY A 518 -4.11 8.26 -24.40
C GLY A 518 -4.64 7.88 -23.01
N TRP A 519 -4.77 8.82 -22.07
CA TRP A 519 -5.39 8.60 -20.76
C TRP A 519 -6.72 7.86 -20.90
N LEU A 520 -6.92 6.81 -20.10
CA LEU A 520 -8.19 6.09 -20.05
C LEU A 520 -9.27 6.96 -19.41
N ALA A 521 -10.51 6.78 -19.86
CA ALA A 521 -11.68 7.45 -19.29
C ALA A 521 -11.81 7.16 -17.79
N SER A 522 -12.27 8.13 -17.00
CA SER A 522 -12.29 8.03 -15.53
C SER A 522 -13.20 6.95 -14.96
N ASP A 523 -14.10 6.38 -15.76
CA ASP A 523 -14.91 5.20 -15.42
C ASP A 523 -14.28 3.87 -15.84
N HIS A 524 -13.07 3.88 -16.41
CA HIS A 524 -12.35 2.67 -16.76
C HIS A 524 -12.03 1.84 -15.50
N PRO A 525 -12.26 0.52 -15.49
CA PRO A 525 -12.14 -0.29 -14.27
C PRO A 525 -10.73 -0.34 -13.66
N VAL A 526 -9.69 0.02 -14.41
CA VAL A 526 -8.32 0.15 -13.87
C VAL A 526 -8.24 1.15 -12.71
N TYR A 527 -9.11 2.16 -12.68
CA TYR A 527 -9.13 3.16 -11.62
C TYR A 527 -9.78 2.63 -10.32
N GLU A 528 -10.33 1.42 -10.32
CA GLU A 528 -10.71 0.74 -9.07
C GLU A 528 -9.49 0.29 -8.25
N ASN A 529 -8.33 0.17 -8.89
CA ASN A 529 -7.07 -0.09 -8.20
C ASN A 529 -6.56 1.15 -7.45
N ASN A 530 -5.79 0.90 -6.39
CA ASN A 530 -5.13 1.93 -5.60
C ASN A 530 -3.77 2.33 -6.18
N GLN A 531 -3.49 3.63 -6.26
CA GLN A 531 -2.21 4.19 -6.71
C GLN A 531 -0.98 3.68 -5.93
N ALA A 532 -1.11 3.30 -4.66
CA ALA A 532 0.00 2.83 -3.83
C ALA A 532 0.33 1.34 -4.07
N ASN A 533 -0.66 0.56 -4.51
CA ASN A 533 -0.58 -0.89 -4.61
C ASN A 533 -0.30 -1.33 -6.03
N ASP A 534 -1.28 -1.13 -6.90
CA ASP A 534 -1.36 -1.62 -8.27
C ASP A 534 -1.72 -0.40 -9.14
N PRO A 535 -0.75 0.50 -9.42
CA PRO A 535 -1.07 1.88 -9.79
C PRO A 535 -1.61 1.96 -11.20
N TYR A 536 -2.82 2.49 -11.34
CA TYR A 536 -3.50 2.69 -12.63
C TYR A 536 -2.66 3.45 -13.66
N VAL A 537 -1.87 4.46 -13.27
CA VAL A 537 -1.01 5.18 -14.22
C VAL A 537 0.22 4.35 -14.62
N ALA A 538 0.79 3.58 -13.69
CA ALA A 538 1.90 2.68 -14.03
C ALA A 538 1.42 1.56 -14.97
N MET A 539 0.24 0.99 -14.73
CA MET A 539 -0.39 -0.01 -15.61
C MET A 539 -0.65 0.56 -17.01
N GLN A 540 -1.16 1.79 -17.11
CA GLN A 540 -1.36 2.46 -18.40
C GLN A 540 -0.04 2.76 -19.12
N LEU A 541 0.97 3.26 -18.39
CA LEU A 541 2.29 3.53 -18.95
C LEU A 541 2.91 2.25 -19.50
N LEU A 542 3.03 1.20 -18.66
CA LEU A 542 3.65 -0.08 -19.02
C LEU A 542 2.84 -0.89 -20.04
N GLY A 543 1.53 -0.63 -20.14
CA GLY A 543 0.65 -1.18 -21.18
C GLY A 543 0.80 -0.50 -22.54
N GLY A 544 1.58 0.59 -22.67
CA GLY A 544 1.71 1.36 -23.91
C GLY A 544 0.44 2.16 -24.28
N VAL A 545 -0.43 2.39 -23.29
CA VAL A 545 -1.67 3.14 -23.42
C VAL A 545 -1.36 4.63 -23.50
N LEU A 546 -0.51 5.12 -22.59
CA LEU A 546 -0.02 6.50 -22.59
C LEU A 546 1.01 6.70 -23.70
N ARG A 547 0.87 7.80 -24.44
CA ARG A 547 1.75 8.13 -25.57
C ARG A 547 2.15 9.61 -25.55
N PRO A 548 3.30 9.97 -26.14
CA PRO A 548 3.59 11.35 -26.44
C PRO A 548 2.51 11.93 -27.34
N ALA A 549 2.03 13.12 -27.03
CA ALA A 549 1.15 13.88 -27.91
C ALA A 549 1.91 14.28 -29.20
N GLU A 550 1.17 14.53 -30.28
CA GLU A 550 1.77 14.90 -31.56
C GLU A 550 2.62 16.19 -31.43
N GLY A 551 3.89 16.10 -31.81
CA GLY A 551 4.82 17.23 -31.73
C GLY A 551 5.44 17.48 -30.35
N ALA A 552 5.13 16.66 -29.34
CA ALA A 552 5.83 16.66 -28.06
C ALA A 552 7.29 16.20 -28.20
N ASP A 553 8.10 16.44 -27.18
CA ASP A 553 9.54 16.11 -27.14
C ASP A 553 9.84 14.68 -26.64
N GLY A 554 8.81 13.84 -26.56
CA GLY A 554 8.93 12.43 -26.19
C GLY A 554 9.14 12.17 -24.70
N SER A 555 8.99 13.16 -23.81
CA SER A 555 9.10 12.95 -22.36
C SER A 555 7.76 12.73 -21.67
N PHE A 556 7.81 11.99 -20.55
CA PHE A 556 6.76 11.92 -19.54
C PHE A 556 7.29 12.52 -18.23
N HIS A 557 6.57 13.46 -17.63
CA HIS A 557 7.02 14.18 -16.45
C HIS A 557 6.25 13.75 -15.19
N THR A 558 6.97 13.34 -14.15
CA THR A 558 6.41 12.93 -12.85
C THR A 558 7.24 13.47 -11.68
N SER A 559 6.84 13.20 -10.44
CA SER A 559 7.62 13.52 -9.24
C SER A 559 7.93 12.29 -8.38
N ALA A 560 8.97 12.41 -7.55
CA ALA A 560 9.30 11.48 -6.46
C ALA A 560 10.14 12.17 -5.38
N ALA A 561 9.94 11.78 -4.12
CA ALA A 561 10.74 12.26 -2.98
C ALA A 561 12.04 11.43 -2.80
N TYR A 562 12.85 11.34 -3.85
CA TYR A 562 14.00 10.43 -3.86
C TYR A 562 15.19 10.89 -2.98
N ALA A 563 16.02 9.93 -2.57
CA ALA A 563 17.20 10.15 -1.72
C ALA A 563 18.19 11.14 -2.35
N GLN A 564 18.62 12.12 -1.57
CA GLN A 564 19.45 13.21 -2.07
C GLN A 564 20.93 12.81 -2.24
N PRO A 565 21.60 13.17 -3.34
CA PRO A 565 23.05 13.00 -3.47
C PRO A 565 23.82 13.70 -2.33
N PRO A 566 24.90 13.11 -1.81
CA PRO A 566 25.48 11.80 -2.13
C PRO A 566 24.95 10.66 -1.24
N ASN A 567 23.80 10.84 -0.57
CA ASN A 567 23.35 10.01 0.55
C ASN A 567 22.55 8.77 0.14
N PHE A 568 22.89 8.15 -0.99
CA PHE A 568 22.21 6.95 -1.48
C PHE A 568 23.20 5.91 -2.01
N SER A 569 22.74 4.67 -2.14
CA SER A 569 23.46 3.58 -2.78
C SER A 569 22.73 3.10 -4.04
N TRP A 570 23.48 2.58 -5.01
CA TRP A 570 22.90 1.80 -6.12
C TRP A 570 22.74 0.33 -5.76
N ASN A 571 23.24 -0.10 -4.60
CA ASN A 571 22.94 -1.43 -4.09
C ASN A 571 21.43 -1.51 -3.82
N TYR A 572 20.72 -2.34 -4.57
CA TYR A 572 19.29 -2.54 -4.40
C TYR A 572 18.93 -2.95 -2.97
N TYR A 573 19.80 -3.75 -2.34
CA TYR A 573 19.57 -4.35 -1.02
C TYR A 573 20.05 -3.50 0.16
N ALA A 574 20.71 -2.37 -0.09
CA ALA A 574 21.15 -1.48 0.99
C ALA A 574 19.99 -0.67 1.56
N GLY A 575 20.01 -0.42 2.87
CA GLY A 575 18.97 0.37 3.55
C GLY A 575 18.79 1.79 3.00
N ASN A 576 19.83 2.37 2.39
CA ASN A 576 19.80 3.68 1.73
C ASN A 576 19.77 3.60 0.19
N SER A 577 19.23 2.51 -0.38
CA SER A 577 19.14 2.34 -1.83
C SER A 577 18.31 3.46 -2.50
N MET A 578 18.74 3.94 -3.67
CA MET A 578 17.98 4.90 -4.48
C MET A 578 16.58 4.34 -4.82
N TYR A 579 16.50 3.04 -5.14
CA TYR A 579 15.26 2.39 -5.54
C TYR A 579 14.18 2.42 -4.46
N ASN A 580 14.58 2.36 -3.18
CA ASN A 580 13.67 2.41 -2.02
C ASN A 580 12.97 3.77 -1.85
N THR A 581 13.37 4.79 -2.61
CA THR A 581 12.82 6.15 -2.52
C THR A 581 12.02 6.58 -3.74
N LEU A 582 11.96 5.72 -4.77
CA LEU A 582 11.16 5.97 -5.95
C LEU A 582 9.68 5.75 -5.64
N THR A 583 8.82 6.54 -6.28
CA THR A 583 7.37 6.42 -6.20
C THR A 583 6.80 6.05 -7.57
N THR A 584 5.51 5.71 -7.61
CA THR A 584 4.82 5.45 -8.87
C THR A 584 4.71 6.73 -9.72
N PRO A 585 4.86 6.65 -11.05
CA PRO A 585 5.14 5.46 -11.85
C PRO A 585 6.63 5.17 -12.01
N SER A 586 7.52 6.05 -11.55
CA SER A 586 8.99 5.93 -11.75
C SER A 586 9.58 4.61 -11.23
N TYR A 587 9.12 4.12 -10.08
CA TYR A 587 9.56 2.83 -9.53
C TYR A 587 9.20 1.67 -10.47
N HIS A 588 7.92 1.56 -10.83
CA HIS A 588 7.41 0.50 -11.70
C HIS A 588 7.89 0.60 -13.15
N ALA A 589 8.22 1.80 -13.62
CA ALA A 589 8.87 2.02 -14.90
C ALA A 589 10.32 1.48 -14.92
N THR A 590 10.96 1.39 -13.75
CA THR A 590 12.30 0.81 -13.56
C THR A 590 12.23 -0.69 -13.33
N LEU A 591 11.38 -1.13 -12.40
CA LEU A 591 11.25 -2.51 -11.94
C LEU A 591 9.76 -2.88 -11.95
N PRO A 592 9.20 -3.24 -13.12
CA PRO A 592 7.82 -3.70 -13.20
C PRO A 592 7.64 -5.01 -12.43
N PRO A 593 6.49 -5.25 -11.80
CA PRO A 593 6.21 -6.48 -11.07
C PRO A 593 5.98 -7.67 -12.00
N LEU A 594 6.08 -8.88 -11.45
CA LEU A 594 5.68 -10.09 -12.16
C LEU A 594 4.25 -9.94 -12.69
N MET A 595 3.30 -9.53 -11.84
CA MET A 595 1.90 -9.31 -12.20
C MET A 595 1.29 -8.12 -11.45
N TRP A 596 0.16 -7.63 -11.95
CA TRP A 596 -0.71 -6.70 -11.24
C TRP A 596 -1.90 -7.45 -10.67
N TRP A 597 -2.40 -7.03 -9.51
CA TRP A 597 -3.74 -7.39 -9.10
C TRP A 597 -4.74 -6.42 -9.73
N SER A 598 -5.93 -6.88 -10.14
CA SER A 598 -7.00 -6.02 -10.63
C SER A 598 -8.24 -6.16 -9.77
N ASN A 599 -8.62 -5.08 -9.09
CA ASN A 599 -9.80 -5.05 -8.22
C ASN A 599 -11.10 -5.27 -9.00
N ALA A 600 -11.17 -4.70 -10.20
CA ALA A 600 -12.36 -4.77 -11.04
C ALA A 600 -12.77 -6.18 -11.47
N ILE A 601 -11.82 -7.10 -11.55
CA ILE A 601 -12.06 -8.48 -12.00
C ILE A 601 -11.61 -9.52 -10.98
N ASP A 602 -11.17 -9.09 -9.78
CA ASP A 602 -10.72 -9.95 -8.69
C ASP A 602 -9.67 -11.00 -9.15
N ALA A 603 -8.68 -10.54 -9.93
CA ALA A 603 -7.70 -11.43 -10.54
C ALA A 603 -6.34 -10.80 -10.78
N TRP A 604 -5.31 -11.65 -10.83
CA TRP A 604 -3.98 -11.28 -11.28
C TRP A 604 -3.95 -11.11 -12.80
N VAL A 605 -3.49 -9.96 -13.26
CA VAL A 605 -3.32 -9.63 -14.68
C VAL A 605 -1.84 -9.55 -15.04
N ALA A 606 -1.54 -9.94 -16.27
CA ALA A 606 -0.17 -10.10 -16.73
C ALA A 606 0.66 -8.81 -16.65
N CYS A 607 1.94 -8.96 -16.34
CA CYS A 607 2.95 -7.92 -16.52
C CYS A 607 4.24 -8.58 -17.04
N VAL A 608 5.32 -8.57 -16.29
CA VAL A 608 6.57 -9.24 -16.69
C VAL A 608 6.37 -10.75 -16.81
N ALA A 609 5.51 -11.33 -15.96
CA ALA A 609 4.98 -12.67 -16.13
C ALA A 609 3.70 -12.65 -16.98
N GLU A 610 3.65 -13.56 -17.97
CA GLU A 610 2.52 -13.70 -18.89
C GLU A 610 1.40 -14.59 -18.34
N SER A 611 1.70 -15.50 -17.42
CA SER A 611 0.72 -16.40 -16.81
C SER A 611 1.17 -17.00 -15.48
N TYR A 612 0.20 -17.46 -14.69
CA TYR A 612 0.42 -18.23 -13.47
C TYR A 612 -0.61 -19.34 -13.33
N SER A 613 -0.33 -20.33 -12.48
CA SER A 613 -1.30 -21.37 -12.11
C SER A 613 -1.11 -21.81 -10.67
N VAL A 614 -2.19 -22.22 -10.01
CA VAL A 614 -2.16 -22.78 -8.65
C VAL A 614 -2.66 -24.23 -8.68
N ALA A 615 -1.89 -25.15 -8.11
CA ALA A 615 -2.29 -26.54 -7.91
C ALA A 615 -2.26 -26.90 -6.42
N GLU A 616 -3.30 -27.58 -5.94
CA GLU A 616 -3.29 -28.22 -4.62
C GLU A 616 -2.70 -29.63 -4.72
N VAL A 617 -1.80 -29.95 -3.79
CA VAL A 617 -1.20 -31.28 -3.58
C VAL A 617 -2.06 -32.00 -2.54
N GLY A 618 -2.74 -33.05 -3.00
CA GLY A 618 -3.84 -33.70 -2.28
C GLY A 618 -3.54 -34.35 -0.94
#